data_AF-A0A453GYC4-F1
#
_entry.id   AF-A0A453GYC4-F1
#
_cell.length_a   1.000
_cell.length_b   1.000
_cell.length_c   1.000
_cell.angle_alpha   90.00
_cell.angle_beta   90.00
_cell.angle_gamma   90.00
#
_symmetry.space_group_name_H-M   'P 1'
#
loop_
_entity.id
_entity.type
_entity.pdbx_description
1 polymer ?
#
loop_
_entity_poly.entity_id
_entity_poly.type
_entity_poly.pdbx_seq_one_letter_code
_entity_poly.pdbx_strand_id
1 'polypeptide(L)'
;QVLNLVPKEADGESFEDSLARVCRCLRGGNTTDDADSDSDLEVVADFFPVSLRCPNSGSRIRTAGRFKPCAHMGSFDLQTFVELNQRSRKWQCPTCLK
;
A
#
# COMPACT_ATOMS: atom_id res chain seq x y z
N GLN A 1 -5.70 -10.03 21.09
CA GLN A 1 -5.64 -10.35 19.64
C GLN A 1 -5.09 -9.13 18.90
N VAL A 2 -4.26 -9.30 17.87
CA VAL A 2 -3.58 -8.16 17.18
C VAL A 2 -4.58 -7.19 16.53
N LEU A 3 -5.77 -7.68 16.13
CA LEU A 3 -6.84 -6.83 15.59
C LEU A 3 -7.24 -5.70 16.56
N ASN A 4 -7.19 -5.94 17.86
CA ASN A 4 -7.55 -4.92 18.86
C ASN A 4 -6.48 -3.83 19.03
N LEU A 5 -5.30 -4.01 18.41
CA LEU A 5 -4.22 -3.03 18.40
C LEU A 5 -4.27 -2.12 17.16
N VAL A 6 -5.17 -2.40 16.21
CA VAL A 6 -5.36 -1.55 15.04
C VAL A 6 -6.00 -0.24 15.52
N PRO A 7 -5.39 0.93 15.27
CA PRO A 7 -5.94 2.21 15.66
C PRO A 7 -7.33 2.45 15.06
N LYS A 8 -8.16 3.22 15.76
CA LYS A 8 -9.45 3.63 15.20
C LYS A 8 -9.22 4.67 14.11
N GLU A 9 -10.22 4.87 13.26
CA GLU A 9 -10.18 5.88 12.19
C GLU A 9 -9.86 7.30 12.72
N ALA A 10 -10.39 7.65 13.90
CA ALA A 10 -10.12 8.93 14.56
C ALA A 10 -8.64 9.13 14.96
N ASP A 11 -7.89 8.05 15.14
CA ASP A 11 -6.46 8.06 15.45
C ASP A 11 -5.61 7.98 14.17
N GLY A 12 -6.25 8.03 13.00
CA GLY A 12 -5.65 7.94 11.68
C GLY A 12 -4.85 9.19 11.29
N GLU A 13 -4.16 9.09 10.15
CA GLU A 13 -3.51 10.26 9.55
C GLU A 13 -4.55 11.20 8.91
N SER A 14 -4.20 12.48 8.75
CA SER A 14 -5.08 13.45 8.10
C SER A 14 -5.36 13.06 6.63
N PHE A 15 -6.43 13.61 6.06
CA PHE A 15 -6.74 13.41 4.64
C PHE A 15 -5.62 13.99 3.75
N GLU A 16 -5.10 15.15 4.12
CA GLU A 16 -4.02 15.85 3.43
C GLU A 16 -2.74 15.02 3.40
N ASP A 17 -2.35 14.42 4.54
CA ASP A 17 -1.18 13.54 4.63
C ASP A 17 -1.38 12.26 3.82
N SER A 18 -2.58 11.68 3.88
CA SER A 18 -2.96 10.50 3.09
C SER A 18 -2.87 10.78 1.60
N LEU A 19 -3.40 11.91 1.15
CA LEU A 19 -3.39 12.33 -0.24
C LEU A 19 -1.96 12.60 -0.71
N ALA A 20 -1.17 13.36 0.05
CA ALA A 20 0.22 13.63 -0.27
C ALA A 20 1.03 12.34 -0.40
N ARG A 21 0.79 11.36 0.48
CA ARG A 21 1.43 10.04 0.41
C ARG A 21 1.02 9.25 -0.83
N VAL A 22 -0.26 9.26 -1.21
CA VAL A 22 -0.75 8.61 -2.44
C VAL A 22 -0.18 9.29 -3.69
N CYS A 23 -0.16 10.62 -3.75
CA CYS A 23 0.43 11.36 -4.87
C CYS A 23 1.92 11.06 -5.06
N ARG A 24 2.68 10.88 -3.97
CA ARG A 24 4.09 10.45 -4.06
C ARG A 24 4.26 9.06 -4.68
N CYS A 25 3.33 8.13 -4.46
CA CYS A 25 3.38 6.81 -5.09
C CYS A 25 3.18 6.85 -6.61
N LEU A 26 2.45 7.84 -7.11
CA LEU A 26 2.18 7.99 -8.56
C LEU A 26 3.33 8.69 -9.30
N ARG A 27 4.08 9.57 -8.63
CA ARG A 27 5.09 10.44 -9.25
C ARG A 27 6.45 9.77 -9.53
N GLY A 28 6.55 8.45 -9.45
CA GLY A 28 7.82 7.73 -9.59
C GLY A 28 8.74 8.04 -8.41
N GLY A 29 8.74 7.18 -7.40
CA GLY A 29 9.54 7.40 -6.19
C GLY A 29 11.03 7.53 -6.54
N ASN A 30 11.65 8.67 -6.22
CA ASN A 30 13.10 8.75 -6.13
C ASN A 30 13.56 7.77 -5.05
N THR A 31 14.14 6.66 -5.50
CA THR A 31 15.29 6.07 -4.85
C THR A 31 16.34 7.17 -4.70
N THR A 32 16.92 7.25 -3.51
CA THR A 32 18.18 7.94 -3.27
C THR A 32 19.20 7.60 -4.36
N ASP A 33 19.80 8.64 -4.94
CA ASP A 33 21.09 8.69 -5.63
C ASP A 33 21.35 7.68 -6.75
N ASP A 34 21.25 8.11 -8.00
CA ASP A 34 22.43 8.32 -8.86
C ASP A 34 22.05 8.78 -10.28
N ALA A 35 22.95 9.57 -10.84
CA ALA A 35 22.80 10.42 -12.00
C ALA A 35 22.63 9.69 -13.35
N ASP A 36 22.05 10.44 -14.29
CA ASP A 36 22.25 10.35 -15.75
C ASP A 36 21.48 9.23 -16.48
N SER A 37 20.21 9.48 -16.79
CA SER A 37 19.54 8.77 -17.89
C SER A 37 18.51 9.66 -18.58
N ASP A 38 18.93 10.17 -19.72
CA ASP A 38 18.22 10.98 -20.70
C ASP A 38 17.07 10.17 -21.33
N SER A 39 15.89 10.14 -20.70
CA SER A 39 14.73 9.44 -21.27
C SER A 39 13.43 10.23 -21.11
N ASP A 40 13.07 10.88 -22.22
CA ASP A 40 11.76 11.45 -22.55
C ASP A 40 10.64 10.39 -22.49
N LEU A 41 10.30 9.91 -21.29
CA LEU A 41 9.13 9.08 -21.05
C LEU A 41 8.28 9.70 -19.94
N GLU A 42 7.72 10.88 -20.23
CA GLU A 42 6.54 11.39 -19.52
C GLU A 42 5.30 10.56 -19.92
N VAL A 43 5.26 9.29 -19.52
CA VAL A 43 3.99 8.55 -19.52
C VAL A 43 3.21 9.03 -18.29
N VAL A 44 2.50 10.15 -18.46
CA VAL A 44 1.48 10.59 -17.51
C VAL A 44 0.35 9.58 -17.59
N ALA A 45 0.37 8.59 -16.70
CA ALA A 45 -0.76 7.69 -16.55
C ALA A 45 -1.95 8.52 -15.98
N ASP A 46 -2.91 8.85 -16.83
CA ASP A 46 -4.15 9.54 -16.43
C ASP A 46 -4.94 8.75 -15.37
N PHE A 47 -4.76 7.43 -15.35
CA PHE A 47 -5.38 6.53 -14.40
C PHE A 47 -4.44 5.41 -13.98
N PHE A 48 -4.59 4.97 -12.73
CA PHE A 48 -3.87 3.81 -12.19
C PHE A 48 -4.87 2.70 -11.86
N PRO A 49 -4.89 1.57 -12.57
CA PRO A 49 -5.81 0.48 -12.27
C PRO A 49 -5.43 -0.19 -10.95
N VAL A 50 -6.41 -0.35 -10.06
CA VAL A 50 -6.25 -1.08 -8.79
C VAL A 50 -7.23 -2.25 -8.70
N SER A 51 -6.73 -3.38 -8.21
CA SER A 51 -7.60 -4.54 -7.94
C SER A 51 -8.35 -4.36 -6.62
N LEU A 52 -9.65 -4.61 -6.65
CA LEU A 52 -10.49 -4.71 -5.44
C LEU A 52 -10.47 -6.13 -4.84
N ARG A 53 -9.67 -7.05 -5.40
CA ARG A 53 -9.46 -8.40 -4.86
C ARG A 53 -8.19 -8.43 -3.99
N CYS A 54 -8.30 -9.07 -2.83
CA CYS A 54 -7.20 -9.26 -1.90
C CYS A 54 -6.18 -10.24 -2.49
N PRO A 55 -4.87 -9.93 -2.49
CA PRO A 55 -3.84 -10.85 -2.98
C PRO A 55 -3.72 -12.13 -2.11
N ASN A 56 -4.06 -12.05 -0.81
CA ASN A 56 -3.95 -13.18 0.10
C ASN A 56 -5.10 -14.18 -0.02
N SER A 57 -6.32 -13.72 -0.31
CA SER A 57 -7.53 -14.57 -0.31
C SER A 57 -8.21 -14.69 -1.67
N GLY A 58 -7.83 -13.89 -2.67
CA GLY A 58 -8.49 -13.81 -3.98
C GLY A 58 -9.92 -13.22 -3.94
N SER A 59 -10.44 -12.94 -2.74
CA SER A 59 -11.79 -12.44 -2.48
C SER A 59 -11.86 -10.92 -2.54
N ARG A 60 -13.06 -10.35 -2.68
CA ARG A 60 -13.26 -8.89 -2.64
C ARG A 60 -12.82 -8.34 -1.27
N ILE A 61 -12.01 -7.28 -1.30
CA ILE A 61 -11.53 -6.55 -0.12
C ILE A 61 -12.72 -5.94 0.60
N ARG A 62 -12.82 -6.17 1.91
CA ARG A 62 -13.81 -5.50 2.78
C ARG A 62 -13.21 -4.28 3.45
N THR A 63 -12.03 -4.46 4.03
CA THR A 63 -11.27 -3.38 4.66
C THR A 63 -9.91 -3.29 4.00
N ALA A 64 -9.69 -2.24 3.19
CA ALA A 64 -8.43 -2.08 2.47
C ALA A 64 -7.30 -1.69 3.43
N GLY A 65 -6.24 -2.49 3.42
CA GLY A 65 -4.99 -2.23 4.11
C GLY A 65 -3.85 -1.95 3.13
N ARG A 66 -3.01 -0.98 3.46
CA ARG A 66 -1.75 -0.67 2.78
C ARG A 66 -0.78 -0.07 3.80
N PHE A 67 0.48 -0.47 3.79
CA PHE A 67 1.46 0.12 4.69
C PHE A 67 1.92 1.49 4.19
N LYS A 68 2.18 2.41 5.14
CA LYS A 68 2.66 3.76 4.82
C LYS A 68 3.94 3.78 3.94
N PRO A 69 4.93 2.90 4.14
CA PRO A 69 6.15 2.88 3.31
C PRO A 69 5.98 2.27 1.91
N CYS A 70 4.83 1.67 1.60
CA CYS A 70 4.62 1.00 0.32
C CYS A 70 4.48 2.02 -0.82
N ALA A 71 5.34 1.93 -1.83
CA ALA A 71 5.25 2.73 -3.05
C ALA A 71 4.20 2.22 -4.05
N HIS A 72 3.70 0.99 -3.90
CA HIS A 72 2.63 0.46 -4.74
C HIS A 72 1.26 1.03 -4.33
N MET A 73 0.32 1.04 -5.28
CA MET A 73 -1.08 1.39 -5.04
C MET A 73 -1.98 0.20 -4.71
N GLY A 74 -1.44 -1.02 -4.79
CA GLY A 74 -2.14 -2.25 -4.39
C GLY A 74 -2.53 -2.25 -2.92
N SER A 75 -3.66 -2.87 -2.60
CA SER A 75 -4.18 -3.04 -1.25
C SER A 75 -4.45 -4.52 -0.95
N PHE A 76 -4.54 -4.86 0.33
CA PHE A 76 -4.95 -6.18 0.80
C PHE A 76 -6.13 -6.07 1.77
N ASP A 77 -6.81 -7.18 2.03
CA ASP A 77 -7.84 -7.20 3.07
C ASP A 77 -7.18 -7.27 4.46
N LEU A 78 -7.43 -6.26 5.29
CA LEU A 78 -6.79 -6.09 6.59
C LEU A 78 -7.06 -7.27 7.53
N GLN A 79 -8.30 -7.72 7.60
CA GLN A 79 -8.69 -8.83 8.47
C GLN A 79 -7.97 -10.11 8.06
N THR A 80 -8.03 -10.45 6.77
CA THR A 80 -7.32 -11.60 6.19
C THR A 80 -5.82 -11.54 6.51
N PHE A 81 -5.19 -10.39 6.32
CA PHE A 81 -3.76 -10.19 6.57
C PHE A 81 -3.40 -10.43 8.04
N VAL A 82 -4.13 -9.84 8.98
CA VAL A 82 -3.85 -9.97 10.40
C VAL A 82 -4.07 -11.42 10.87
N GLU A 83 -5.13 -12.09 10.42
CA GLU A 83 -5.41 -13.49 10.76
C GLU A 83 -4.30 -14.43 10.28
N LEU A 84 -3.84 -14.28 9.04
CA LEU A 84 -2.75 -15.10 8.49
C LEU A 84 -1.45 -14.89 9.27
N ASN A 85 -1.11 -13.65 9.59
CA ASN A 85 0.17 -13.31 10.20
C ASN A 85 0.22 -13.54 11.72
N GLN A 86 -0.93 -13.60 12.38
CA GLN A 86 -1.00 -14.14 13.73
C GLN A 86 -0.58 -15.62 13.79
N ARG A 87 -0.88 -16.40 12.74
CA ARG A 87 -0.52 -17.82 12.64
C ARG A 87 0.91 -18.02 12.16
N SER A 88 1.30 -17.36 11.07
CA SER A 88 2.59 -17.55 10.40
C SER A 88 3.74 -16.75 11.02
N ARG A 89 3.44 -15.71 11.81
CA ARG A 89 4.39 -14.74 12.36
C ARG A 89 5.19 -13.95 11.30
N LYS A 90 4.68 -13.83 10.07
CA LYS A 90 5.35 -13.11 8.97
C LYS A 90 4.71 -11.77 8.64
N TRP A 91 5.14 -10.69 9.30
CA TRP A 91 4.56 -9.35 9.10
C TRP A 91 5.16 -8.58 7.91
N GLN A 92 5.10 -9.17 6.72
CA GLN A 92 5.61 -8.58 5.47
C GLN A 92 4.47 -8.18 4.55
N CYS A 93 4.64 -7.11 3.78
CA CYS A 93 3.63 -6.70 2.81
C CYS A 93 3.39 -7.80 1.76
N PRO A 94 2.13 -8.24 1.52
CA PRO A 94 1.84 -9.30 0.55
C PRO A 94 2.02 -8.86 -0.91
N THR A 95 2.24 -7.56 -1.16
CA THR A 95 2.43 -7.02 -2.50
C THR A 95 3.89 -6.74 -2.82
N CYS A 96 4.62 -6.02 -1.98
CA CYS A 96 6.02 -5.69 -2.23
C CYS A 96 7.04 -6.51 -1.43
N LEU A 97 6.60 -7.40 -0.54
CA LEU A 97 7.45 -8.23 0.31
C LEU A 97 8.50 -7.43 1.13
N LYS A 98 8.23 -6.13 1.32
CA LYS A 98 8.95 -5.23 2.23
C LYS A 98 8.23 -5.15 3.58
#